data_AF-A0A951CXI7-F1
#
_entry.id   AF-A0A951CXI7-F1
#
_cell.length_a   1.000
_cell.length_b   1.000
_cell.length_c   1.000
_cell.angle_alpha   90.00
_cell.angle_beta   90.00
_cell.angle_gamma   90.00
#
_symmetry.space_group_name_H-M   'P 1'
#
loop_
_entity.id
_entity.type
_entity.pdbx_description
1 polymer ?
#
loop_
_entity_poly.entity_id
_entity_poly.type
_entity_poly.pdbx_seq_one_letter_code
_entity_poly.pdbx_strand_id
1 'polypeptide(L)'
;MTGKRLSISTAEALPASTAVSVEYDDRLFLGEVLTCSSATPAEGEALRAQTAADPSWTIELKIEQILSGLQSLLALRAHLLSESVPQPLSLIPVGARN
;
A
#
# COMPACT_ATOMS: atom_id res chain seq x y z
N MET A 1 18.81 16.93 -1.57
CA MET A 1 17.53 16.60 -0.89
C MET A 1 17.26 15.12 -1.11
N THR A 2 17.84 14.26 -0.29
CA THR A 2 17.74 12.79 -0.40
C THR A 2 16.40 12.35 0.20
N GLY A 3 15.34 12.44 -0.61
CA GLY A 3 14.03 11.89 -0.26
C GLY A 3 14.16 10.38 -0.04
N LYS A 4 13.46 9.86 0.97
CA LYS A 4 13.49 8.44 1.35
C LYS A 4 13.02 7.59 0.17
N ARG A 5 13.96 6.95 -0.54
CA ARG A 5 13.67 6.01 -1.62
C ARG A 5 13.75 4.58 -1.07
N LEU A 6 12.79 3.75 -1.46
CA LEU A 6 12.78 2.33 -1.16
C LEU A 6 12.94 1.56 -2.46
N SER A 7 13.83 0.58 -2.50
CA SER A 7 13.93 -0.35 -3.63
C SER A 7 13.38 -1.70 -3.19
N ILE A 8 12.41 -2.24 -3.94
CA ILE A 8 11.82 -3.55 -3.66
C ILE A 8 11.75 -4.40 -4.91
N SER A 9 11.75 -5.72 -4.71
CA SER A 9 11.53 -6.70 -5.77
C SER A 9 10.06 -7.12 -5.79
N THR A 10 9.49 -7.19 -6.98
CA THR A 10 8.09 -7.52 -7.22
C THR A 10 7.98 -8.56 -8.34
N ALA A 11 6.91 -9.34 -8.37
CA ALA A 11 6.68 -10.36 -9.40
C ALA A 11 6.08 -9.78 -10.69
N GLU A 12 5.62 -8.53 -10.65
CA GLU A 12 4.96 -7.86 -11.77
C GLU A 12 5.54 -6.47 -12.01
N ALA A 13 5.44 -5.99 -13.24
CA ALA A 13 5.82 -4.63 -13.57
C ALA A 13 4.76 -3.65 -13.05
N LEU A 14 5.19 -2.67 -12.26
CA LEU A 14 4.32 -1.57 -11.84
C LEU A 14 4.60 -0.31 -12.67
N PRO A 15 3.56 0.36 -13.20
CA PRO A 15 3.72 1.62 -13.91
C PRO A 15 4.32 2.69 -12.99
N ALA A 16 5.07 3.62 -13.57
CA ALA A 16 5.46 4.85 -12.87
C ALA A 16 4.22 5.63 -12.40
N SER A 17 4.37 6.35 -11.29
CA SER A 17 3.30 7.10 -10.60
C SER A 17 2.15 6.24 -10.07
N THR A 18 2.32 4.92 -9.97
CA THR A 18 1.37 4.05 -9.26
C THR A 18 1.51 4.25 -7.76
N ALA A 19 0.39 4.54 -7.09
CA ALA A 19 0.34 4.61 -5.63
C ALA A 19 0.46 3.21 -5.03
N VAL A 20 1.38 3.04 -4.09
CA VAL A 20 1.67 1.75 -3.45
C VAL A 20 1.77 1.88 -1.94
N SER A 21 1.38 0.81 -1.26
CA SER A 21 1.56 0.61 0.17
C SER A 21 2.44 -0.60 0.41
N VAL A 22 3.54 -0.44 1.14
CA VAL A 22 4.46 -1.52 1.50
C VAL A 22 4.43 -1.70 3.00
N GLU A 23 4.14 -2.90 3.47
CA GLU A 23 4.19 -3.23 4.90
C GLU A 23 5.48 -3.97 5.23
N TYR A 24 6.22 -3.47 6.21
CA TYR A 24 7.42 -4.12 6.73
C TYR A 24 7.65 -3.72 8.18
N ASP A 25 7.87 -4.70 9.07
CA ASP A 25 8.19 -4.48 10.49
C ASP A 25 7.21 -3.54 11.21
N ASP A 26 5.91 -3.87 11.14
CA ASP A 26 4.79 -3.10 11.70
C ASP A 26 4.73 -1.62 11.26
N ARG A 27 5.30 -1.32 10.09
CA ARG A 27 5.26 -0.02 9.45
C ARG A 27 4.67 -0.13 8.07
N LEU A 28 3.79 0.82 7.75
CA LEU A 28 3.21 0.97 6.43
C LEU A 28 3.87 2.16 5.73
N PHE A 29 4.58 1.88 4.66
CA PHE A 29 5.21 2.87 3.79
C PHE A 29 4.26 3.18 2.65
N LEU A 30 3.81 4.43 2.55
CA LEU A 30 2.94 4.90 1.48
C LEU A 30 3.76 5.76 0.54
N GLY A 31 3.63 5.51 -0.76
CA GLY A 31 4.42 6.22 -1.76
C GLY A 31 3.99 5.95 -3.19
N GLU A 32 4.81 6.44 -4.10
CA GLU A 32 4.61 6.31 -5.55
C GLU A 32 5.80 5.60 -6.21
N VAL A 33 5.53 4.82 -7.24
CA VAL A 33 6.57 4.21 -8.08
C VAL A 33 7.25 5.30 -8.91
N LEU A 34 8.56 5.42 -8.80
CA LEU A 34 9.39 6.28 -9.65
C LEU A 34 9.85 5.55 -10.90
N THR A 35 10.43 4.36 -10.71
CA THR A 35 11.00 3.55 -11.79
C THR A 35 10.70 2.08 -11.56
N CYS A 36 10.55 1.33 -12.65
CA CYS A 36 10.38 -0.11 -12.65
C CYS A 36 11.30 -0.68 -13.72
N SER A 37 12.24 -1.54 -13.33
CA SER A 37 13.19 -2.20 -14.21
C SER A 37 13.09 -3.71 -14.07
N SER A 38 13.23 -4.44 -15.17
CA SER A 38 13.35 -5.89 -15.10
C SER A 38 14.69 -6.22 -14.42
N ALA A 39 14.64 -7.02 -13.36
CA ALA A 39 15.84 -7.57 -12.76
C ALA A 39 16.28 -8.76 -13.61
N THR A 40 17.00 -8.49 -14.71
CA THR A 40 17.73 -9.56 -15.38
C THR A 40 18.85 -10.01 -14.45
N PRO A 41 18.96 -11.31 -14.12
CA PRO A 41 20.09 -11.80 -13.36
C PRO A 41 21.37 -11.48 -14.15
N ALA A 42 22.22 -10.62 -13.59
CA ALA A 42 23.50 -10.29 -14.18
C ALA A 42 24.32 -11.58 -14.32
N GLU A 43 24.95 -11.73 -15.50
CA GLU A 43 25.82 -12.83 -15.87
C GLU A 43 26.95 -12.99 -14.84
N GLY A 44 26.76 -13.83 -13.82
CA GLY A 44 27.77 -14.05 -12.78
C GLY A 44 27.29 -14.67 -11.47
N GLU A 45 26.01 -14.51 -11.08
CA GLU A 45 25.49 -15.02 -9.80
C GLU A 45 24.35 -16.04 -9.95
N ALA A 46 24.37 -16.81 -11.04
CA ALA A 46 23.44 -17.92 -11.29
C ALA A 46 23.62 -19.16 -10.38
N LEU A 47 24.36 -19.06 -9.26
CA LEU A 47 24.66 -20.20 -8.38
C LEU A 47 23.94 -20.20 -7.02
N ARG A 48 22.96 -19.31 -6.84
CA ARG A 48 21.88 -19.50 -5.85
C ARG A 48 20.55 -19.24 -6.53
N ALA A 49 20.25 -20.11 -7.49
CA ALA A 49 18.93 -20.22 -8.10
C ALA A 49 17.89 -20.51 -7.00
N GLN A 50 17.30 -19.45 -6.45
CA GLN A 50 15.95 -19.54 -5.92
C GLN A 50 15.02 -19.34 -7.13
N THR A 51 14.73 -20.45 -7.78
CA THR A 51 13.53 -20.63 -8.64
C THR A 51 13.47 -19.75 -9.90
N ALA A 52 14.17 -20.21 -10.94
CA ALA A 52 14.24 -19.62 -12.28
C ALA A 52 12.91 -19.69 -13.08
N ALA A 53 11.81 -19.12 -12.57
CA ALA A 53 10.53 -19.13 -13.27
C ALA A 53 9.74 -17.82 -13.22
N ASP A 54 10.08 -16.85 -12.36
CA ASP A 54 9.31 -15.61 -12.26
C ASP A 54 10.13 -14.40 -12.69
N PRO A 55 9.60 -13.52 -13.57
CA PRO A 55 10.23 -12.26 -13.89
C PRO A 55 10.23 -11.38 -12.64
N SER A 56 11.37 -11.27 -11.97
CA SER A 56 11.53 -10.32 -10.88
C SER A 56 11.72 -8.91 -11.45
N TRP A 57 10.93 -7.96 -10.96
CA TRP A 57 11.02 -6.54 -11.28
C TRP A 57 11.55 -5.78 -10.08
N THR A 58 12.55 -4.94 -10.28
CA THR A 58 13.05 -4.01 -9.27
C THR A 58 12.33 -2.69 -9.46
N ILE A 59 11.67 -2.21 -8.41
CA ILE A 59 10.99 -0.91 -8.42
C ILE A 59 11.63 0.04 -7.41
N GLU A 60 11.76 1.31 -7.79
CA GLU A 60 12.08 2.39 -6.86
C GLU A 60 10.81 3.12 -6.47
N LEU A 61 10.60 3.28 -5.17
CA LEU A 61 9.48 3.99 -4.60
C LEU A 61 9.96 5.28 -3.95
N LYS A 62 9.23 6.37 -4.17
CA LYS A 62 9.34 7.58 -3.35
C LYS A 62 8.38 7.47 -2.18
N ILE A 63 8.91 7.41 -0.97
CA ILE A 63 8.09 7.33 0.24
C ILE A 63 7.58 8.73 0.61
N GLU A 64 6.27 8.88 0.66
CA GLU A 64 5.60 10.12 1.06
C GLU A 64 5.21 10.09 2.54
N GLN A 65 4.75 8.95 3.03
CA GLN A 65 4.35 8.77 4.42
C GLN A 65 4.81 7.42 4.97
N ILE A 66 5.09 7.39 6.27
CA ILE A 66 5.38 6.17 7.01
C ILE A 66 4.44 6.17 8.20
N LEU A 67 3.54 5.19 8.26
CA LEU A 67 2.63 5.00 9.38
C LEU A 67 3.20 3.93 10.30
N SER A 68 3.15 4.18 11.61
CA SER A 68 3.36 3.13 12.61
C SER A 68 2.10 2.26 12.75
N GLY A 69 2.24 1.04 13.27
CA GLY A 69 1.09 0.16 13.52
C GLY A 69 -0.07 0.81 14.29
N LEU A 70 0.22 1.70 15.25
CA LEU A 70 -0.82 2.47 15.94
C LEU A 70 -1.54 3.46 15.00
N GLN A 71 -0.81 4.15 14.12
CA GLN A 71 -1.41 5.05 13.14
C GLN A 71 -2.22 4.29 12.08
N SER A 72 -1.77 3.11 11.65
CA SER A 72 -2.53 2.21 10.78
C SER A 72 -3.85 1.76 11.44
N LEU A 73 -3.82 1.41 12.74
CA LEU A 73 -5.02 1.06 13.50
C LEU A 73 -5.98 2.25 13.66
N LEU A 74 -5.46 3.46 13.88
CA LEU A 74 -6.29 4.66 13.96
C LEU A 74 -6.93 5.00 12.61
N ALA A 75 -6.19 4.86 11.50
CA ALA A 75 -6.73 5.04 10.15
C ALA A 75 -7.82 4.01 9.83
N LEU A 76 -7.59 2.73 10.15
CA LEU A 76 -8.58 1.67 9.99
C LEU A 76 -9.83 1.91 10.83
N ARG A 77 -9.67 2.31 12.11
CA ARG A 77 -10.78 2.68 12.99
C ARG A 77 -11.60 3.82 12.41
N ALA A 78 -10.93 4.86 11.88
CA ALA A 78 -11.63 5.99 11.26
C ALA A 78 -12.42 5.56 10.03
N HIS A 79 -11.85 4.69 9.19
CA HIS A 79 -12.53 4.14 8.02
C HIS A 79 -13.78 3.33 8.41
N LEU A 80 -13.65 2.37 9.33
CA LEU A 80 -14.77 1.53 9.78
C LEU A 80 -15.88 2.35 10.46
N LEU A 81 -15.52 3.36 11.27
CA LEU A 81 -16.49 4.24 11.90
C LEU A 81 -17.18 5.20 10.92
N SER A 82 -16.51 5.55 9.82
CA SER A 82 -17.11 6.34 8.73
C SER A 82 -18.10 5.53 7.90
N GLU A 83 -17.86 4.24 7.74
CA GLU A 83 -18.74 3.31 7.03
C GLU A 83 -19.97 2.93 7.89
N SER A 84 -19.82 2.93 9.22
CA SER A 84 -20.87 2.59 10.18
C SER A 84 -21.71 3.79 10.65
N VAL A 85 -22.13 4.69 9.74
CA VAL A 85 -23.21 5.66 10.07
C VAL A 85 -24.52 5.10 9.52
N PRO A 86 -25.34 4.38 10.33
CA PRO A 86 -26.74 4.22 10.02
C PRO A 86 -27.35 5.62 9.92
N GLN A 87 -28.07 5.88 8.83
CA GLN A 87 -28.90 7.08 8.69
C GLN A 87 -29.68 7.32 9.98
N PRO A 88 -29.73 8.56 10.50
CA PRO A 88 -30.63 8.86 11.62
C PRO A 88 -32.05 8.56 11.15
N LEU A 89 -32.67 7.54 11.75
CA LEU A 89 -34.09 7.26 11.58
C LEU A 89 -34.81 8.55 11.94
N SER A 90 -35.47 9.17 10.96
CA SER A 90 -36.39 10.26 11.21
C SER A 90 -37.42 9.74 12.19
N LEU A 91 -37.39 10.28 13.42
CA LEU A 91 -38.43 10.08 14.42
C LEU A 91 -39.70 10.73 13.89
N ILE A 92 -40.47 9.98 13.09
CA ILE A 92 -41.85 10.33 12.75
C ILE A 92 -42.65 10.11 14.04
N PRO A 93 -43.25 11.14 14.65
CA PRO A 93 -44.10 10.95 15.80
C PRO A 93 -45.33 10.14 15.38
N VAL A 94 -45.43 8.92 15.92
CA VAL A 94 -46.64 8.10 15.84
C VAL A 94 -47.71 8.79 16.66
N GLY A 95 -48.80 9.19 16.00
CA GLY A 95 -50.05 9.56 16.67
C GLY A 95 -50.37 11.05 16.67
N ALA A 96 -50.67 11.60 15.50
CA ALA A 96 -51.56 12.76 15.39
C ALA A 96 -52.24 12.74 14.02
N ARG A 97 -53.31 11.95 13.89
CA ARG A 97 -54.39 12.23 12.93
C ARG A 97 -55.62 11.34 13.16
N ASN A 98 -56.61 12.00 13.76
CA ASN A 98 -58.07 11.83 13.80
C ASN A 98 -58.66 10.43 13.73
#